data_AF-A0A0J6VJM8-F1
#
_entry.id   AF-A0A0J6VJM8-F1
#
_cell.length_a   1.000
_cell.length_b   1.000
_cell.length_c   1.000
_cell.angle_alpha   90.00
_cell.angle_beta   90.00
_cell.angle_gamma   90.00
#
_symmetry.space_group_name_H-M   'P 1'
#
loop_
_entity.id
_entity.type
_entity.pdbx_description
1 polymer ?
#
loop_
_entity_poly.entity_id
_entity_poly.type
_entity_poly.pdbx_seq_one_letter_code
_entity_poly.pdbx_strand_id
1 'polypeptide(L)'
;MHGSSGEGETLEQHVRKVHRVYLAALMRLEALEGEEGSTDHEAARLDHELQSRLLRALLSQLGYVPMGLTRRGEIQREIVAADAAAMTGQMELWLGRSARATTRAGTSIRSA
;
A
#
# COMPACT_ATOMS: atom_id res chain seq x y z
N MET A 1 31.79 -25.16 -10.92
CA MET A 1 31.91 -23.68 -10.95
C MET A 1 30.63 -23.11 -10.36
N HIS A 2 30.73 -22.42 -9.22
CA HIS A 2 29.58 -21.98 -8.42
C HIS A 2 29.05 -20.64 -8.94
N GLY A 3 27.80 -20.61 -9.40
CA GLY A 3 27.07 -19.39 -9.74
C GLY A 3 25.90 -19.22 -8.77
N SER A 4 26.18 -18.75 -7.56
CA SER A 4 25.15 -18.42 -6.57
C SER A 4 24.56 -17.03 -6.87
N SER A 5 23.70 -16.95 -7.89
CA SER A 5 22.88 -15.75 -8.16
C SER A 5 21.68 -15.69 -7.19
N GLY A 6 21.99 -15.54 -5.90
CA GLY A 6 21.04 -15.24 -4.83
C GLY A 6 21.44 -13.93 -4.15
N GLU A 7 21.77 -12.93 -4.94
CA GLU A 7 22.26 -11.64 -4.45
C GLU A 7 21.12 -10.89 -3.75
N GLY A 8 21.32 -10.57 -2.47
CA GLY A 8 20.36 -9.81 -1.68
C GLY A 8 20.05 -8.43 -2.27
N GLU A 9 19.02 -7.79 -1.75
CA GLU A 9 18.65 -6.41 -2.12
C GLU A 9 19.86 -5.47 -2.03
N THR A 10 20.14 -4.73 -3.11
CA THR A 10 21.21 -3.72 -3.09
C THR A 10 20.81 -2.52 -2.24
N LEU A 11 21.79 -1.81 -1.67
CA LEU A 11 21.51 -0.59 -0.87
C LEU A 11 20.73 0.45 -1.68
N GLU A 12 21.02 0.59 -2.97
CA GLU A 12 20.29 1.50 -3.85
C GLU A 12 18.84 1.08 -4.07
N GLN A 13 18.58 -0.22 -4.28
CA GLN A 13 17.22 -0.75 -4.35
C GLN A 13 16.46 -0.50 -3.04
N HIS A 14 17.12 -0.69 -1.91
CA HIS A 14 16.56 -0.43 -0.59
C HIS A 14 16.21 1.05 -0.41
N VAL A 15 17.11 1.97 -0.78
CA VAL A 15 16.85 3.42 -0.77
C VAL A 15 15.63 3.76 -1.63
N ARG A 16 15.53 3.19 -2.84
CA ARG A 16 14.37 3.44 -3.72
C ARG A 16 13.06 2.96 -3.10
N LYS A 17 13.06 1.80 -2.44
CA LYS A 17 11.87 1.29 -1.72
C LYS A 17 11.50 2.20 -0.55
N VAL A 18 12.45 2.56 0.29
CA VAL A 18 12.20 3.45 1.45
C VAL A 18 11.75 4.83 0.99
N HIS A 19 12.33 5.38 -0.08
CA HIS A 19 11.90 6.65 -0.68
C HIS A 19 10.43 6.59 -1.10
N ARG A 20 9.99 5.48 -1.69
CA ARG A 20 8.59 5.28 -2.09
C ARG A 20 7.65 5.30 -0.88
N VAL A 21 8.03 4.63 0.21
CA VAL A 21 7.24 4.62 1.46
C VAL A 21 7.23 6.00 2.12
N TYR A 22 8.38 6.68 2.17
CA TYR A 22 8.50 8.05 2.66
C TYR A 22 7.54 9.00 1.92
N LEU A 23 7.50 8.91 0.59
CA LEU A 23 6.65 9.78 -0.22
C LEU A 23 5.16 9.49 -0.01
N ALA A 24 4.78 8.21 0.13
CA ALA A 24 3.41 7.84 0.46
C ALA A 24 3.00 8.33 1.86
N ALA A 25 3.88 8.23 2.86
CA ALA A 25 3.62 8.74 4.21
C ALA A 25 3.46 10.27 4.22
N LEU A 26 4.29 10.99 3.45
CA LEU A 26 4.15 12.43 3.27
C LEU A 26 2.81 12.80 2.63
N MET A 27 2.42 12.11 1.54
CA MET A 27 1.14 12.34 0.88
C MET A 27 -0.06 12.09 1.81
N ARG A 28 0.03 11.07 2.68
CA ARG A 28 -1.00 10.78 3.68
C ARG A 28 -1.09 11.87 4.74
N LEU A 29 0.05 12.38 5.22
CA LEU A 29 0.07 13.46 6.19
C LEU A 29 -0.53 14.76 5.60
N GLU A 30 -0.19 15.10 4.36
CA GLU A 30 -0.78 16.24 3.64
C GLU A 30 -2.31 16.08 3.44
N ALA A 31 -2.79 14.86 3.19
CA ALA A 31 -4.23 14.59 3.06
C ALA A 31 -5.00 14.75 4.39
N LEU A 32 -4.29 14.74 5.52
CA LEU A 32 -4.83 14.91 6.88
C LEU A 32 -4.49 16.30 7.45
N GLU A 33 -4.07 17.24 6.62
CA GLU A 33 -3.86 18.64 7.01
C GLU A 33 -5.22 19.26 7.42
N GLY A 34 -5.29 19.88 8.59
CA GLY A 34 -6.54 20.37 9.19
C GLY A 34 -7.24 19.40 10.15
N GLU A 35 -6.76 18.16 10.26
CA GLU A 35 -7.23 17.16 11.23
C GLU A 35 -6.23 17.03 12.41
N GLU A 36 -5.58 18.14 12.79
CA GLU A 36 -4.57 18.12 13.84
C GLU A 36 -5.14 17.61 15.17
N GLY A 37 -4.40 16.70 15.80
CA GLY A 37 -4.83 16.03 17.04
C GLY A 37 -5.71 14.80 16.83
N SER A 38 -6.08 14.48 15.58
CA SER A 38 -6.62 13.16 15.25
C SER A 38 -5.57 12.07 15.44
N THR A 39 -5.99 10.89 15.90
CA THR A 39 -5.11 9.71 16.01
C THR A 39 -4.50 9.32 14.68
N ASP A 40 -5.23 9.53 13.58
CA ASP A 40 -4.77 9.21 12.24
C ASP A 40 -3.72 10.21 11.75
N HIS A 41 -3.86 11.48 12.12
CA HIS A 41 -2.87 12.52 11.83
C HIS A 41 -1.57 12.24 12.58
N GLU A 42 -1.64 11.93 13.89
CA GLU A 42 -0.44 11.60 14.68
C GLU A 42 0.23 10.30 14.19
N ALA A 43 -0.55 9.28 13.82
CA ALA A 43 0.01 8.07 13.22
C ALA A 43 0.74 8.37 11.89
N ALA A 44 0.12 9.14 11.00
CA ALA A 44 0.73 9.53 9.73
C ALA A 44 2.00 10.38 9.94
N ARG A 45 2.01 11.24 10.95
CA ARG A 45 3.17 12.06 11.33
C ARG A 45 4.33 11.20 11.82
N LEU A 46 4.07 10.24 12.71
CA LEU A 46 5.08 9.30 13.21
C LEU A 46 5.65 8.43 12.09
N ASP A 47 4.78 7.93 11.20
CA ASP A 47 5.20 7.17 10.02
C ASP A 47 6.11 8.02 9.14
N HIS A 48 5.71 9.26 8.83
CA HIS A 48 6.52 10.18 8.04
C HIS A 48 7.90 10.43 8.66
N GLU A 49 7.95 10.68 9.97
CA GLU A 49 9.19 10.94 10.69
C GLU A 49 10.13 9.73 10.69
N LEU A 50 9.59 8.53 10.95
CA LEU A 50 10.36 7.28 10.91
C LEU A 50 10.98 7.06 9.53
N GLN A 51 10.18 7.18 8.47
CA GLN A 51 10.66 6.95 7.10
C GLN A 51 11.67 8.03 6.66
N SER A 52 11.50 9.27 7.08
CA SER A 52 12.45 10.36 6.84
C SER A 52 13.81 10.07 7.49
N ARG A 53 13.83 9.61 8.75
CA ARG A 53 15.06 9.24 9.45
C ARG A 53 15.76 8.06 8.79
N LEU A 54 15.01 7.02 8.43
CA LEU A 54 15.54 5.84 7.76
C LEU A 54 16.14 6.21 6.39
N LEU A 55 15.41 6.99 5.58
CA LEU A 55 15.88 7.42 4.27
C LEU A 55 17.18 8.24 4.39
N ARG A 56 17.25 9.18 5.35
CA ARG A 56 18.46 9.98 5.60
C ARG A 56 19.66 9.11 6.00
N ALA A 57 19.44 8.11 6.84
CA ALA A 57 20.49 7.18 7.24
C ALA A 57 21.02 6.38 6.03
N LEU A 58 20.12 5.88 5.18
CA LEU A 58 20.48 5.11 3.99
C LEU A 58 21.17 5.96 2.92
N LEU A 59 20.70 7.19 2.70
CA LEU A 59 21.36 8.13 1.78
C LEU A 59 22.76 8.52 2.29
N SER A 60 22.92 8.68 3.60
CA SER A 60 24.23 8.92 4.22
C SER A 60 25.18 7.73 4.02
N GLN A 61 24.67 6.50 4.13
CA GLN A 61 25.45 5.28 3.87
C GLN A 61 25.81 5.13 2.39
N LEU A 62 24.89 5.49 1.50
CA LEU A 62 25.10 5.40 0.06
C LEU A 62 26.07 6.47 -0.45
N GLY A 63 26.10 7.64 0.18
CA GLY A 63 27.00 8.77 -0.14
C GLY A 63 26.55 9.61 -1.34
N TYR A 64 25.43 9.26 -1.98
CA TYR A 64 24.80 10.01 -3.06
C TYR A 64 23.29 9.77 -3.10
N VAL A 65 22.58 10.53 -3.92
CA VAL A 65 21.14 10.36 -4.15
C VAL A 65 20.93 9.55 -5.43
N PRO A 66 20.25 8.38 -5.38
CA PRO A 66 19.98 7.58 -6.57
C PRO A 66 19.17 8.34 -7.62
N MET A 67 19.44 8.04 -8.89
CA MET A 67 18.60 8.51 -9.99
C MET A 67 17.32 7.66 -10.08
N GLY A 68 16.25 8.25 -10.62
CA GLY A 68 14.99 7.51 -10.85
C GLY A 68 14.19 7.22 -9.59
N LEU A 69 14.28 8.09 -8.57
CA LEU A 69 13.38 8.03 -7.43
C LEU A 69 11.93 8.27 -7.87
N THR A 70 11.02 7.50 -7.27
CA THR A 70 9.58 7.54 -7.59
C THR A 70 9.01 8.94 -7.40
N ARG A 71 8.15 9.37 -8.33
CA ARG A 71 7.50 10.69 -8.26
C ARG A 71 6.13 10.62 -7.58
N ARG A 72 5.67 11.76 -7.05
CA ARG A 72 4.34 11.88 -6.42
C ARG A 72 3.21 11.39 -7.36
N GLY A 73 3.26 11.80 -8.63
CA GLY A 73 2.25 11.39 -9.62
C GLY A 73 2.27 9.90 -9.97
N GLU A 74 3.39 9.20 -9.74
CA GLU A 74 3.46 7.74 -9.90
C GLU A 74 2.75 7.06 -8.72
N ILE A 75 3.05 7.48 -7.49
CA ILE A 75 2.38 6.99 -6.29
C ILE A 75 0.87 7.27 -6.32
N GLN A 76 0.46 8.47 -6.72
CA GLN A 76 -0.95 8.82 -6.82
C GLN A 76 -1.70 7.89 -7.78
N ARG A 77 -1.12 7.60 -8.95
CA ARG A 77 -1.74 6.69 -9.92
C ARG A 77 -1.88 5.27 -9.39
N GLU A 78 -0.90 4.80 -8.63
CA GLU A 78 -0.93 3.48 -8.01
C GLU A 78 -1.97 3.38 -6.89
N ILE A 79 -2.09 4.41 -6.06
CA ILE A 79 -3.14 4.50 -5.03
C ILE A 79 -4.52 4.45 -5.70
N VAL A 80 -4.76 5.31 -6.69
CA VAL A 80 -6.03 5.33 -7.43
C VAL A 80 -6.32 4.00 -8.12
N ALA A 81 -5.30 3.37 -8.72
CA ALA A 81 -5.45 2.05 -9.33
C ALA A 81 -5.76 0.96 -8.30
N ALA A 82 -5.12 0.99 -7.13
CA ALA A 82 -5.38 0.06 -6.03
C ALA A 82 -6.80 0.22 -5.49
N ASP A 83 -7.27 1.46 -5.31
CA ASP A 83 -8.64 1.76 -4.88
C ASP A 83 -9.67 1.27 -5.91
N ALA A 84 -9.43 1.50 -7.20
CA ALA A 84 -10.28 0.99 -8.27
C ALA A 84 -10.34 -0.55 -8.31
N ALA A 85 -9.21 -1.22 -8.08
CA ALA A 85 -9.14 -2.68 -8.01
C ALA A 85 -9.89 -3.22 -6.78
N ALA A 86 -9.76 -2.57 -5.61
CA ALA A 86 -10.48 -2.94 -4.40
C ALA A 86 -12.01 -2.83 -4.58
N MET A 87 -12.48 -1.78 -5.25
CA MET A 87 -13.89 -1.59 -5.58
C MET A 87 -14.42 -2.67 -6.52
N THR A 88 -13.61 -3.07 -7.51
CA THR A 88 -13.98 -4.14 -8.46
C THR A 88 -14.06 -5.51 -7.77
N GLY A 89 -13.07 -5.84 -6.93
CA GLY A 89 -13.08 -7.09 -6.15
C GLY A 89 -14.23 -7.17 -5.13
N GLN A 90 -14.59 -6.05 -4.51
CA GLN A 90 -15.78 -5.97 -3.65
C GLN A 90 -17.08 -6.17 -4.43
N MET A 91 -17.18 -5.62 -5.65
CA MET A 91 -18.34 -5.79 -6.51
C MET A 91 -18.51 -7.24 -6.98
N GLU A 92 -17.42 -7.93 -7.34
CA GLU A 92 -17.44 -9.37 -7.65
C GLU A 92 -17.89 -10.22 -6.46
N LEU A 93 -17.44 -9.90 -5.24
CA LEU A 93 -17.89 -10.57 -4.02
C LEU A 93 -19.38 -10.35 -3.75
N TRP A 94 -19.90 -9.15 -3.99
CA TRP A 94 -21.32 -8.82 -3.84
C TRP A 94 -22.20 -9.55 -4.87
N LEU A 95 -21.80 -9.54 -6.14
CA LEU A 95 -22.53 -10.24 -7.21
C LEU A 95 -22.43 -11.77 -7.06
N GLY A 96 -21.27 -12.30 -6.67
CA GLY A 96 -21.05 -13.73 -6.42
C GLY A 96 -21.79 -14.27 -5.19
N ARG A 97 -22.08 -13.42 -4.19
CA ARG A 97 -22.91 -13.75 -3.03
C ARG A 97 -24.41 -13.76 -3.37
N SER A 98 -24.86 -12.86 -4.25
CA SER A 98 -26.26 -12.82 -4.70
C SER A 98 -26.64 -14.06 -5.53
N ALA A 99 -25.74 -14.55 -6.40
CA ALA A 99 -25.99 -15.74 -7.22
C ALA A 99 -26.11 -17.05 -6.43
N ARG A 100 -25.61 -17.12 -5.19
CA ARG A 100 -25.60 -18.33 -4.35
C ARG A 100 -26.84 -18.46 -3.44
N ALA A 101 -27.70 -17.45 -3.37
CA ALA A 101 -28.85 -17.42 -2.47
C ALA A 101 -30.17 -17.97 -3.08
N THR A 102 -30.20 -18.31 -4.37
CA THR A 102 -31.45 -18.63 -5.08
C THR A 102 -31.76 -20.14 -5.21
N THR A 103 -30.94 -21.04 -4.65
CA THR A 103 -31.14 -22.50 -4.81
C THR A 103 -31.64 -23.23 -3.57
N ARG A 104 -32.45 -22.57 -2.73
CA ARG A 104 -33.16 -23.25 -1.62
C ARG A 104 -34.65 -22.96 -1.63
N ALA A 105 -35.34 -23.43 -2.66
CA ALA A 105 -36.79 -23.56 -2.67
C ALA A 105 -37.16 -24.90 -3.30
N GLY A 106 -37.59 -25.86 -2.48
CA GLY A 106 -38.25 -27.07 -2.95
C GLY A 106 -37.91 -28.31 -2.15
N THR A 107 -38.69 -28.59 -1.10
CA THR A 107 -39.28 -29.89 -0.69
C THR A 107 -39.66 -29.80 0.79
N SER A 108 -40.91 -29.50 1.10
CA SER A 108 -42.09 -30.38 1.11
C SER A 108 -42.40 -30.81 2.55
N ILE A 109 -43.39 -30.14 3.11
CA ILE A 109 -44.08 -30.45 4.36
C ILE A 109 -44.73 -31.83 4.23
N ARG A 110 -44.55 -32.72 5.21
CA ARG A 110 -45.61 -33.69 5.56
C ARG A 110 -45.48 -34.18 7.00
N SER A 111 -46.54 -33.90 7.75
CA SER A 111 -46.87 -34.42 9.08
C SER A 111 -47.24 -35.91 9.04
N ALA A 112 -46.87 -36.64 10.09
CA ALA A 112 -47.66 -37.70 10.75
C ALA A 112 -46.97 -38.07 12.06
#